data_AF-A0A931U369-F1
#
_entry.id   AF-A0A931U369-F1
#
_cell.length_a   1.000
_cell.length_b   1.000
_cell.length_c   1.000
_cell.angle_alpha   90.00
_cell.angle_beta   90.00
_cell.angle_gamma   90.00
#
_symmetry.space_group_name_H-M   'P 1'
#
loop_
_entity.id
_entity.type
_entity.pdbx_description
1 polymer ?
#
loop_
_entity_poly.entity_id
_entity_poly.type
_entity_poly.pdbx_seq_one_letter_code
_entity_poly.pdbx_strand_id
1 'polypeptide(L)'
;MAVTVHLPAALRRLLGTAAVERVDADTVREAIRALDARYPGLAERLREPSGALRPYVNVFVELDDVRWLGGIDAALHDGARVYVVPSVAGGDDEGEPDLAVAIGARGAVRCTLVADVAPAYAALVDLPRLAAVAAAALAGERLQGEVEISLVVTDDATIGALNAQYRGVDRATDVLAFPQLLPGEPAAAPGGVLRLGDVVLSYERAAEQAADQGHPVSRELDLLLAHGVLHLLGYTDDTPAEKAAMLARGEAAVEAADL
;
A
#
# COMPACT_ATOMS: atom_id res chain seq x y z
N MET A 1 6.59 3.63 -28.25
CA MET A 1 5.48 4.52 -27.86
C MET A 1 5.88 5.33 -26.64
N ALA A 2 5.29 6.51 -26.39
CA ALA A 2 5.70 7.34 -25.25
C ALA A 2 5.11 6.80 -23.95
N VAL A 3 5.95 6.28 -23.06
CA VAL A 3 5.53 5.65 -21.81
C VAL A 3 6.16 6.31 -20.59
N THR A 4 5.47 6.25 -19.46
CA THR A 4 5.89 6.87 -18.21
C THR A 4 6.27 5.79 -17.22
N VAL A 5 7.53 5.76 -16.77
CA VAL A 5 8.05 4.76 -15.85
C VAL A 5 8.29 5.37 -14.47
N HIS A 6 7.65 4.80 -13.45
CA HIS A 6 7.80 5.17 -12.06
C HIS A 6 8.88 4.31 -11.40
N LEU A 7 9.92 4.96 -10.88
CA LEU A 7 11.07 4.28 -10.28
C LEU A 7 11.03 4.37 -8.74
N PRO A 8 11.38 3.29 -8.04
CA PRO A 8 11.31 3.22 -6.59
C PRO A 8 12.44 4.02 -5.94
N ALA A 9 12.19 4.54 -4.73
CA ALA A 9 13.17 5.37 -4.00
C ALA A 9 14.55 4.72 -3.85
N ALA A 10 14.60 3.40 -3.68
CA ALA A 10 15.85 2.65 -3.59
C ALA A 10 16.72 2.81 -4.86
N LEU A 11 16.13 2.69 -6.05
CA LEU A 11 16.83 2.89 -7.31
C LEU A 11 17.19 4.36 -7.55
N ARG A 12 16.28 5.27 -7.22
CA ARG A 12 16.49 6.73 -7.39
C ARG A 12 17.70 7.22 -6.62
N ARG A 13 17.79 6.87 -5.33
CA ARG A 13 18.91 7.27 -4.46
C ARG A 13 20.24 6.71 -4.95
N LEU A 14 20.22 5.49 -5.46
CA LEU A 14 21.44 4.78 -5.81
C LEU A 14 21.99 5.23 -7.17
N LEU A 15 21.11 5.54 -8.12
CA LEU A 15 21.48 5.86 -9.49
C LEU A 15 21.30 7.35 -9.83
N GLY A 16 20.82 8.16 -8.89
CA GLY A 16 20.57 9.59 -9.11
C GLY A 16 19.47 9.87 -10.14
N THR A 17 18.47 9.00 -10.25
CA THR A 17 17.41 9.13 -11.27
C THR A 17 16.27 10.02 -10.79
N ALA A 18 15.45 10.54 -11.72
CA ALA A 18 14.18 11.15 -11.34
C ALA A 18 13.18 10.08 -10.87
N ALA A 19 12.10 10.53 -10.24
CA ALA A 19 11.04 9.64 -9.78
C ALA A 19 10.15 9.08 -10.88
N VAL A 20 10.04 9.85 -11.95
CA VAL A 20 9.23 9.52 -13.10
C VAL A 20 10.08 9.81 -14.33
N GLU A 21 10.23 8.81 -15.18
CA GLU A 21 10.99 8.92 -16.41
C GLU A 21 10.08 8.66 -17.60
N ARG A 22 10.26 9.43 -18.66
CA ARG A 22 9.58 9.19 -19.93
C ARG A 22 10.55 8.54 -20.90
N VAL A 23 10.12 7.45 -21.52
CA VAL A 23 10.89 6.70 -22.52
C VAL A 23 10.00 6.31 -23.67
N ASP A 24 10.60 6.16 -24.85
CA ASP A 24 9.94 5.55 -25.99
C ASP A 24 10.22 4.05 -25.99
N ALA A 25 9.16 3.26 -25.82
CA ALA A 25 9.23 1.80 -25.79
C ALA A 25 7.92 1.18 -26.25
N ASP A 26 8.00 0.01 -26.89
CA ASP A 26 6.83 -0.78 -27.27
C ASP A 26 6.65 -1.98 -26.32
N THR A 27 7.65 -2.28 -25.49
CA THR A 27 7.61 -3.33 -24.45
C THR A 27 8.28 -2.89 -23.15
N VAL A 28 7.99 -3.58 -22.05
CA VAL A 28 8.66 -3.37 -20.75
C VAL A 28 10.17 -3.58 -20.86
N ARG A 29 10.63 -4.57 -21.64
CA ARG A 29 12.05 -4.83 -21.91
C ARG A 29 12.74 -3.62 -22.54
N GLU A 30 12.09 -3.02 -23.54
CA GLU A 30 12.59 -1.83 -24.21
C GLU A 30 12.60 -0.62 -23.28
N ALA A 31 11.57 -0.45 -22.44
CA ALA A 31 11.54 0.61 -21.45
C ALA A 31 12.71 0.50 -20.45
N ILE A 32 12.99 -0.70 -19.93
CA ILE A 32 14.13 -0.95 -19.04
C ILE A 32 15.45 -0.67 -19.76
N ARG A 33 15.58 -1.07 -21.04
CA ARG A 33 16.79 -0.82 -21.84
C ARG A 33 17.01 0.69 -22.06
N ALA A 34 15.96 1.43 -22.36
CA ALA A 34 16.01 2.89 -22.54
C ALA A 34 16.43 3.59 -21.23
N LEU A 35 15.89 3.14 -20.10
CA LEU A 35 16.26 3.65 -18.78
C LEU A 35 17.72 3.33 -18.41
N ASP A 36 18.20 2.12 -18.71
CA ASP A 36 19.58 1.72 -18.42
C ASP A 36 20.61 2.50 -19.26
N ALA A 37 20.27 2.82 -20.52
CA ALA A 37 21.10 3.70 -21.35
C ALA A 37 21.26 5.11 -20.75
N ARG A 38 20.25 5.57 -20.00
CA ARG A 38 20.25 6.88 -19.32
C ARG A 38 20.83 6.80 -17.90
N TYR A 39 20.66 5.66 -17.24
CA TYR A 39 21.08 5.38 -15.87
C TYR A 39 21.83 4.04 -15.81
N PRO A 40 23.12 4.01 -16.18
CA PRO A 40 23.88 2.77 -16.29
C PRO A 40 23.86 1.94 -15.00
N GLY A 41 23.52 0.65 -15.14
CA GLY A 41 23.42 -0.29 -14.02
C GLY A 41 22.01 -0.41 -13.44
N LEU A 42 21.01 0.24 -14.04
CA LEU A 42 19.61 0.06 -13.68
C LEU A 42 19.12 -1.33 -14.10
N ALA A 43 19.44 -1.77 -15.31
CA ALA A 43 18.96 -3.06 -15.82
C ALA A 43 19.48 -4.23 -14.98
N GLU A 44 20.72 -4.17 -14.49
CA GLU A 44 21.30 -5.21 -13.63
C GLU A 44 20.58 -5.37 -12.30
N ARG A 45 19.89 -4.33 -11.84
CA ARG A 45 19.10 -4.33 -10.59
C ARG A 45 17.67 -4.81 -10.81
N LEU A 46 17.17 -4.72 -12.04
CA LEU A 46 15.82 -5.16 -12.39
C LEU A 46 15.78 -6.55 -13.02
N ARG A 47 16.88 -6.96 -13.66
CA ARG A 47 16.96 -8.19 -14.43
C ARG A 47 18.10 -9.09 -14.00
N GLU A 48 17.90 -10.37 -14.21
CA GLU A 48 18.96 -11.36 -14.17
C GLU A 48 19.86 -11.29 -15.41
N PRO A 49 21.06 -11.88 -15.38
CA PRO A 49 21.91 -12.04 -16.56
C PRO A 49 21.22 -12.80 -17.71
N SER A 50 20.24 -13.66 -17.39
CA SER A 50 19.39 -14.36 -18.37
C SER A 50 18.51 -13.43 -19.21
N GLY A 51 18.31 -12.18 -18.75
CA GLY A 51 17.45 -11.19 -19.38
C GLY A 51 16.00 -11.22 -18.89
N ALA A 52 15.64 -12.12 -17.98
CA ALA A 52 14.36 -12.11 -17.26
C ALA A 52 14.36 -11.05 -16.13
N LEU A 53 13.16 -10.64 -15.68
CA LEU A 53 13.04 -9.85 -14.46
C LEU A 53 13.55 -10.66 -13.26
N ARG A 54 14.19 -9.99 -12.30
CA ARG A 54 14.56 -10.64 -11.05
C ARG A 54 13.29 -11.07 -10.31
N PRO A 55 13.29 -12.22 -9.61
CA PRO A 55 12.11 -12.71 -8.88
C PRO A 55 11.52 -11.70 -7.91
N TYR A 56 12.36 -10.88 -7.29
CA TYR A 56 11.99 -9.86 -6.30
C TYR A 56 11.74 -8.47 -6.90
N VAL A 57 11.48 -8.40 -8.20
CA VAL A 57 11.18 -7.15 -8.91
C VAL A 57 9.82 -7.32 -9.54
N ASN A 58 8.84 -6.60 -9.00
CA ASN A 58 7.49 -6.56 -9.52
C ASN A 58 7.38 -5.35 -10.46
N VAL A 59 6.84 -5.57 -11.65
CA VAL A 59 6.62 -4.51 -12.63
C VAL A 59 5.15 -4.55 -13.03
N PHE A 60 4.50 -3.39 -13.03
CA PHE A 60 3.09 -3.27 -13.38
C PHE A 60 2.93 -2.35 -14.58
N VAL A 61 1.97 -2.65 -15.46
CA VAL A 61 1.54 -1.78 -16.56
C VAL A 61 0.09 -1.43 -16.33
N GLU A 62 -0.23 -0.14 -16.15
CA GLU A 62 -1.60 0.30 -15.79
C GLU A 62 -2.23 -0.46 -14.61
N LEU A 63 -1.39 -0.86 -13.64
CA LEU A 63 -1.73 -1.62 -12.43
C LEU A 63 -1.82 -3.15 -12.59
N ASP A 64 -1.70 -3.68 -13.79
CA ASP A 64 -1.64 -5.13 -14.03
C ASP A 64 -0.19 -5.64 -13.95
N ASP A 65 0.06 -6.75 -13.22
CA ASP A 65 1.41 -7.34 -13.12
C ASP A 65 1.84 -7.89 -14.49
N VAL A 66 3.03 -7.48 -14.93
CA VAL A 66 3.57 -7.89 -16.23
C VAL A 66 3.70 -9.40 -16.36
N ARG A 67 3.82 -10.16 -15.26
CA ARG A 67 3.88 -11.63 -15.27
C ARG A 67 2.66 -12.25 -15.94
N TRP A 68 1.49 -11.61 -15.86
CA TRP A 68 0.26 -12.03 -16.51
C TRP A 68 0.09 -11.44 -17.92
N LEU A 69 0.91 -10.46 -18.28
CA LEU A 69 0.85 -9.73 -19.54
C LEU A 69 1.96 -10.12 -20.54
N GLY A 70 2.68 -11.22 -20.30
CA GLY A 70 3.80 -11.66 -21.15
C GLY A 70 5.19 -11.40 -20.55
N GLY A 71 5.25 -11.15 -19.24
CA GLY A 71 6.47 -10.91 -18.47
C GLY A 71 7.18 -9.63 -18.92
N ILE A 72 8.49 -9.70 -19.01
CA ILE A 72 9.30 -8.54 -19.43
C ILE A 72 9.03 -8.11 -20.88
N ASP A 73 8.40 -8.97 -21.69
CA ASP A 73 8.04 -8.67 -23.07
C ASP A 73 6.59 -8.16 -23.21
N ALA A 74 5.93 -7.87 -22.08
CA ALA A 74 4.60 -7.26 -22.06
C ALA A 74 4.54 -6.00 -22.94
N ALA A 75 3.54 -5.98 -23.81
CA ALA A 75 3.33 -4.90 -24.77
C ALA A 75 2.86 -3.64 -24.05
N LEU A 76 3.39 -2.50 -24.46
CA LEU A 76 2.99 -1.18 -23.98
C LEU A 76 2.17 -0.47 -25.05
N HIS A 77 1.22 0.34 -24.62
CA HIS A 77 0.49 1.26 -25.49
C HIS A 77 0.98 2.70 -25.27
N ASP A 78 0.63 3.59 -26.19
CA ASP A 78 0.99 5.00 -26.06
C ASP A 78 0.33 5.64 -24.83
N GLY A 79 1.15 6.33 -24.03
CA GLY A 79 0.73 6.88 -22.74
C GLY A 79 0.80 5.90 -21.56
N ALA A 80 1.17 4.63 -21.76
CA ALA A 80 1.20 3.62 -20.71
C ALA A 80 2.08 4.02 -19.52
N ARG A 81 1.61 3.70 -18.31
CA ARG A 81 2.32 3.89 -17.05
C ARG A 81 2.87 2.55 -16.57
N VAL A 82 4.17 2.52 -16.37
CA VAL A 82 4.92 1.36 -15.90
C VAL A 82 5.42 1.63 -14.48
N TYR A 83 5.13 0.76 -13.53
CA TYR A 83 5.56 0.90 -12.14
C TYR A 83 6.58 -0.18 -11.82
N VAL A 84 7.77 0.23 -11.37
CA VAL A 84 8.79 -0.70 -10.89
C VAL A 84 8.77 -0.71 -9.37
N VAL A 85 8.39 -1.84 -8.79
CA VAL A 85 8.24 -2.00 -7.34
C VAL A 85 9.25 -3.06 -6.88
N PRO A 86 10.20 -2.71 -6.00
CA PRO A 86 11.06 -3.70 -5.38
C PRO A 86 10.17 -4.53 -4.45
N SER A 87 10.23 -5.85 -4.55
CA SER A 87 9.63 -6.70 -3.54
C SER A 87 10.37 -6.45 -2.23
N VAL A 88 9.61 -6.10 -1.20
CA VAL A 88 10.11 -6.22 0.16
C VAL A 88 10.07 -7.72 0.48
N ALA A 89 11.20 -8.29 0.90
CA ALA A 89 11.30 -9.70 1.25
C ALA A 89 10.22 -10.07 2.30
N GLY A 90 9.52 -11.22 2.20
CA GLY A 90 9.63 -12.28 1.20
C GLY A 90 8.63 -13.42 1.39
N GLY A 91 8.75 -14.45 0.55
CA GLY A 91 8.36 -15.84 0.85
C GLY A 91 6.93 -16.27 0.50
N ASP A 92 6.74 -16.61 -0.77
CA ASP A 92 5.90 -17.67 -1.36
C ASP A 92 4.39 -17.81 -1.02
N ASP A 93 3.63 -17.84 -2.13
CA ASP A 93 2.25 -18.33 -2.40
C ASP A 93 1.05 -17.35 -2.36
N GLU A 94 0.71 -16.93 -3.59
CA GLU A 94 -0.57 -16.56 -4.22
C GLU A 94 -1.70 -15.87 -3.42
N GLY A 95 -1.88 -14.59 -3.75
CA GLY A 95 -3.15 -13.87 -3.74
C GLY A 95 -2.99 -12.58 -4.55
N GLU A 96 -3.74 -12.41 -5.64
CA GLU A 96 -3.88 -11.09 -6.27
C GLU A 96 -4.53 -10.12 -5.28
N PRO A 97 -4.20 -8.82 -5.28
CA PRO A 97 -4.92 -7.85 -4.47
C PRO A 97 -6.38 -7.78 -4.94
N ASP A 98 -7.28 -8.25 -4.08
CA ASP A 98 -8.72 -8.10 -4.25
C ASP A 98 -9.07 -6.60 -4.16
N LEU A 99 -9.44 -6.02 -5.31
CA LEU A 99 -10.29 -4.83 -5.44
C LEU A 99 -9.71 -3.48 -4.95
N ALA A 100 -9.39 -2.59 -5.91
CA ALA A 100 -9.26 -1.15 -5.64
C ALA A 100 -10.65 -0.51 -5.49
N VAL A 101 -11.02 -0.11 -4.27
CA VAL A 101 -12.29 0.57 -4.00
C VAL A 101 -12.05 2.09 -3.92
N ALA A 102 -12.57 2.84 -4.89
CA ALA A 102 -12.62 4.30 -4.85
C ALA A 102 -13.94 4.74 -4.21
N ILE A 103 -13.88 5.38 -3.02
CA ILE A 103 -15.08 5.92 -2.35
C ILE A 103 -15.06 7.46 -2.38
N GLY A 104 -16.19 8.02 -2.81
CA GLY A 104 -16.40 9.45 -3.02
C GLY A 104 -16.60 10.26 -1.73
N ALA A 105 -15.75 11.28 -1.60
CA ALA A 105 -15.97 12.63 -1.06
C ALA A 105 -16.82 12.84 0.21
N ARG A 106 -16.13 13.04 1.34
CA ARG A 106 -16.53 14.03 2.36
C ARG A 106 -15.36 14.97 2.60
N GLY A 107 -15.47 16.21 2.12
CA GLY A 107 -14.37 17.20 2.09
C GLY A 107 -13.59 17.21 0.77
N ALA A 108 -12.54 18.03 0.68
CA ALA A 108 -11.70 18.22 -0.52
C ALA A 108 -10.73 17.06 -0.82
N VAL A 109 -11.00 15.87 -0.25
CA VAL A 109 -10.12 14.69 -0.28
C VAL A 109 -10.84 13.51 -0.93
N ARG A 110 -10.18 12.83 -1.86
CA ARG A 110 -10.62 11.53 -2.41
C ARG A 110 -9.72 10.43 -1.84
N CYS A 111 -10.29 9.44 -1.19
CA CYS A 111 -9.54 8.30 -0.63
C CYS A 111 -9.67 7.08 -1.53
N THR A 112 -8.54 6.46 -1.84
CA THR A 112 -8.44 5.16 -2.51
C THR A 112 -7.85 4.17 -1.51
N LEU A 113 -8.57 3.08 -1.25
CA LEU A 113 -8.05 1.95 -0.46
C LEU A 113 -7.64 0.86 -1.44
N VAL A 114 -6.36 0.51 -1.43
CA VAL A 114 -5.79 -0.60 -2.19
C VAL A 114 -5.62 -1.76 -1.23
N ALA A 115 -6.46 -2.78 -1.35
CA ALA A 115 -6.46 -3.90 -0.41
C ALA A 115 -5.82 -5.16 -1.01
N ASP A 116 -5.08 -5.87 -0.17
CA ASP A 116 -4.59 -7.22 -0.38
C ASP A 116 -5.09 -8.07 0.79
N VAL A 117 -5.97 -9.02 0.51
CA VAL A 117 -6.62 -9.85 1.54
C VAL A 117 -6.21 -11.28 1.28
N ALA A 118 -5.60 -11.92 2.27
CA ALA A 118 -5.21 -13.32 2.13
C ALA A 118 -6.44 -14.17 1.74
N PRO A 119 -6.33 -15.12 0.79
CA PRO A 119 -7.49 -15.81 0.21
C PRO A 119 -8.42 -16.47 1.24
N ALA A 120 -7.89 -16.89 2.39
CA ALA A 120 -8.67 -17.46 3.49
C ALA A 120 -9.69 -16.48 4.10
N TYR A 121 -9.46 -15.17 3.98
CA TYR A 121 -10.27 -14.11 4.58
C TYR A 121 -11.05 -13.28 3.56
N ALA A 122 -10.83 -13.46 2.26
CA ALA A 122 -11.45 -12.65 1.20
C ALA A 122 -12.99 -12.57 1.30
N ALA A 123 -13.65 -13.70 1.60
CA ALA A 123 -15.11 -13.75 1.77
C ALA A 123 -15.61 -13.21 3.12
N LEU A 124 -14.70 -12.93 4.06
CA LEU A 124 -14.99 -12.50 5.43
C LEU A 124 -14.76 -11.00 5.65
N VAL A 125 -14.16 -10.32 4.67
CA VAL A 125 -13.78 -8.92 4.73
C VAL A 125 -14.68 -8.09 3.82
N ASP A 126 -15.31 -7.06 4.37
CA ASP A 126 -16.12 -6.10 3.62
C ASP A 126 -15.24 -4.91 3.19
N LEU A 127 -14.62 -5.01 2.02
CA LEU A 127 -13.74 -3.96 1.49
C LEU A 127 -14.45 -2.61 1.26
N PRO A 128 -15.67 -2.55 0.71
CA PRO A 128 -16.43 -1.31 0.65
C PRO A 128 -16.60 -0.64 2.02
N ARG A 129 -16.90 -1.41 3.06
CA ARG A 129 -16.99 -0.91 4.43
C ARG A 129 -15.65 -0.36 4.91
N LEU A 130 -14.57 -1.13 4.78
CA LEU A 130 -13.24 -0.71 5.22
C LEU A 130 -12.76 0.56 4.49
N ALA A 131 -13.05 0.68 3.21
CA ALA A 131 -12.76 1.91 2.46
C ALA A 131 -13.55 3.12 2.98
N ALA A 132 -14.80 2.92 3.44
CA ALA A 132 -15.59 3.99 4.04
C ALA A 132 -15.02 4.43 5.39
N VAL A 133 -14.58 3.47 6.22
CA VAL A 133 -13.90 3.73 7.49
C VAL A 133 -12.58 4.49 7.28
N ALA A 134 -11.76 4.06 6.33
CA ALA A 134 -10.52 4.74 5.97
C ALA A 134 -10.79 6.19 5.53
N ALA A 135 -11.79 6.41 4.67
CA ALA A 135 -12.18 7.75 4.24
C ALA A 135 -12.70 8.60 5.41
N ALA A 136 -13.48 8.02 6.32
CA ALA A 136 -14.01 8.70 7.50
C ALA A 136 -12.89 9.13 8.47
N ALA A 137 -11.87 8.29 8.66
CA ALA A 137 -10.69 8.62 9.47
C ALA A 137 -9.90 9.83 8.92
N LEU A 138 -9.96 10.08 7.61
CA LEU A 138 -9.32 11.24 6.96
C LEU A 138 -10.17 12.52 7.00
N ALA A 139 -11.50 12.41 7.20
CA ALA A 139 -12.43 13.53 7.00
C ALA A 139 -12.24 14.70 7.98
N GLY A 140 -11.64 14.46 9.15
CA GLY A 140 -11.29 15.48 10.14
C GLY A 140 -9.96 16.17 9.89
N GLU A 141 -9.18 15.69 8.92
CA GLU A 141 -7.80 16.13 8.70
C GLU A 141 -7.69 17.22 7.66
N ARG A 142 -6.65 18.06 7.77
CA ARG A 142 -6.39 19.16 6.84
C ARG A 142 -5.69 18.69 5.56
N LEU A 143 -6.20 17.60 4.97
CA LEU A 143 -5.70 17.04 3.72
C LEU A 143 -6.46 17.64 2.53
N GLN A 144 -5.82 17.66 1.36
CA GLN A 144 -6.40 18.09 0.10
C GLN A 144 -5.92 17.18 -1.03
N GLY A 145 -6.80 16.88 -1.99
CA GLY A 145 -6.45 16.10 -3.18
C GLY A 145 -6.74 14.61 -3.04
N GLU A 146 -5.95 13.78 -3.72
CA GLU A 146 -6.13 12.33 -3.71
C GLU A 146 -5.23 11.71 -2.66
N VAL A 147 -5.77 10.77 -1.89
CA VAL A 147 -5.07 10.01 -0.85
C VAL A 147 -5.20 8.54 -1.17
N GLU A 148 -4.10 7.81 -1.03
CA GLU A 148 -4.04 6.36 -1.20
C GLU A 148 -3.52 5.72 0.09
N ILE A 149 -4.20 4.66 0.52
CA ILE A 149 -3.84 3.84 1.67
C ILE A 149 -3.79 2.39 1.18
N SER A 150 -2.72 1.68 1.51
CA SER A 150 -2.62 0.24 1.26
C SER A 150 -3.06 -0.51 2.50
N LEU A 151 -3.91 -1.51 2.33
CA LEU A 151 -4.39 -2.40 3.39
C LEU A 151 -3.97 -3.82 3.07
N VAL A 152 -3.36 -4.50 4.04
CA VAL A 152 -3.13 -5.94 3.99
C VAL A 152 -3.90 -6.60 5.12
N VAL A 153 -4.73 -7.60 4.82
CA VAL A 153 -5.39 -8.43 5.84
C VAL A 153 -4.84 -9.84 5.73
N THR A 154 -4.16 -10.31 6.78
CA THR A 154 -3.35 -11.54 6.76
C THR A 154 -3.48 -12.33 8.07
N ASP A 155 -2.70 -13.40 8.21
CA ASP A 155 -2.66 -14.29 9.38
C ASP A 155 -1.63 -13.85 10.43
N ASP A 156 -1.65 -14.51 11.60
CA ASP A 156 -0.71 -14.22 12.70
C ASP A 156 0.75 -14.51 12.34
N ALA A 157 0.98 -15.53 11.52
CA ALA A 157 2.32 -15.94 11.13
C ALA A 157 2.99 -14.84 10.28
N THR A 158 2.25 -14.32 9.30
CA THR A 158 2.69 -13.28 8.39
C THR A 158 2.91 -11.96 9.11
N ILE A 159 1.94 -11.49 9.90
CA ILE A 159 2.12 -10.23 10.65
C ILE A 159 3.21 -10.38 11.73
N GLY A 160 3.37 -11.57 12.31
CA GLY A 160 4.43 -11.88 13.26
C GLY A 160 5.82 -11.77 12.64
N ALA A 161 6.00 -12.30 11.43
CA ALA A 161 7.25 -12.16 10.67
C ALA A 161 7.55 -10.68 10.35
N LEU A 162 6.53 -9.90 9.95
CA LEU A 162 6.66 -8.46 9.72
C LEU A 162 7.03 -7.71 11.02
N ASN A 163 6.40 -8.05 12.13
CA ASN A 163 6.69 -7.44 13.43
C ASN A 163 8.14 -7.73 13.87
N ALA A 164 8.62 -8.96 13.65
CA ALA A 164 10.00 -9.35 13.91
C ALA A 164 10.97 -8.56 13.04
N GLN A 165 10.68 -8.44 11.73
CA GLN A 165 11.54 -7.77 10.77
C GLN A 165 11.65 -6.26 11.01
N TYR A 166 10.53 -5.58 11.26
CA TYR A 166 10.50 -4.11 11.30
C TYR A 166 10.59 -3.52 12.71
N ARG A 167 10.10 -4.24 13.72
CA ARG A 167 10.09 -3.78 15.12
C ARG A 167 11.04 -4.58 16.01
N GLY A 168 11.63 -5.67 15.50
CA GLY A 168 12.47 -6.57 16.30
C GLY A 168 11.69 -7.39 17.31
N VAL A 169 10.36 -7.50 17.14
CA VAL A 169 9.46 -8.19 18.08
C VAL A 169 8.94 -9.47 17.44
N ASP A 170 9.47 -10.61 17.86
CA ASP A 170 9.12 -11.94 17.36
C ASP A 170 7.82 -12.47 17.97
N ARG A 171 6.70 -11.78 17.68
CA ARG A 171 5.34 -12.20 18.03
C ARG A 171 4.32 -11.53 17.12
N ALA A 172 3.17 -12.18 16.89
CA ALA A 172 2.04 -11.56 16.22
C ALA A 172 1.53 -10.31 16.98
N THR A 173 0.98 -9.37 16.22
CA THR A 173 0.24 -8.22 16.71
C THR A 173 -1.06 -8.11 15.91
N ASP A 174 -1.99 -7.32 16.40
CA ASP A 174 -3.25 -7.00 15.73
C ASP A 174 -3.06 -6.09 14.51
N VAL A 175 -2.24 -5.05 14.63
CA VAL A 175 -2.02 -4.05 13.57
C VAL A 175 -0.57 -3.57 13.50
N LEU A 176 -0.09 -3.36 12.27
CA LEU A 176 1.14 -2.62 11.96
C LEU A 176 0.81 -1.48 10.99
N ALA A 177 1.41 -0.31 11.19
CA ALA A 177 1.27 0.85 10.31
C ALA A 177 2.64 1.31 9.83
N PHE A 178 2.80 1.45 8.52
CA PHE A 178 4.04 1.84 7.85
C PHE A 178 3.82 3.17 7.10
N PRO A 179 4.05 4.32 7.75
CA PRO A 179 3.89 5.62 7.11
C PRO A 179 4.90 5.80 5.98
N GLN A 180 4.41 6.21 4.80
CA GLN A 180 5.28 6.60 3.69
C GLN A 180 5.69 8.07 3.78
N LEU A 181 4.88 8.90 4.44
CA LEU A 181 5.20 10.30 4.67
C LEU A 181 6.08 10.44 5.93
N LEU A 182 7.31 10.91 5.76
CA LEU A 182 8.16 11.25 6.91
C LEU A 182 7.79 12.63 7.48
N PRO A 183 7.93 12.85 8.80
CA PRO A 183 7.69 14.15 9.40
C PRO A 183 8.48 15.26 8.69
N GLY A 184 7.79 16.27 8.16
CA GLY A 184 8.39 17.41 7.47
C GLY A 184 8.53 17.29 5.95
N GLU A 185 8.10 16.17 5.35
CA GLU A 185 7.98 16.08 3.89
C GLU A 185 6.70 16.77 3.39
N PRO A 186 6.76 17.48 2.24
CA PRO A 186 5.56 18.10 1.68
C PRO A 186 4.53 17.02 1.31
N ALA A 187 3.28 17.23 1.72
CA ALA A 187 2.15 16.50 1.16
C ALA A 187 2.18 16.62 -0.38
N ALA A 188 1.73 15.58 -1.08
CA ALA A 188 1.94 15.33 -2.51
C ALA A 188 2.03 16.58 -3.42
N ALA A 189 2.87 16.50 -4.45
CA ALA A 189 2.96 17.53 -5.48
C ALA A 189 1.56 17.92 -6.01
N PRO A 190 1.33 19.19 -6.42
CA PRO A 190 0.01 19.61 -6.91
C PRO A 190 -0.51 18.71 -8.03
N GLY A 191 -1.65 18.05 -7.80
CA GLY A 191 -2.25 17.06 -8.73
C GLY A 191 -1.73 15.62 -8.58
N GLY A 192 -0.88 15.35 -7.59
CA GLY A 192 -0.41 14.00 -7.24
C GLY A 192 -1.27 13.33 -6.17
N VAL A 193 -1.16 12.01 -6.09
CA VAL A 193 -1.77 11.19 -5.04
C VAL A 193 -0.84 11.18 -3.82
N LEU A 194 -1.37 11.56 -2.66
CA LEU A 194 -0.72 11.42 -1.36
C LEU A 194 -0.85 9.97 -0.90
N ARG A 195 0.24 9.21 -1.01
CA ARG A 195 0.33 7.86 -0.44
C ARG A 195 0.62 7.97 1.05
N LEU A 196 -0.38 7.64 1.87
CA LEU A 196 -0.25 7.73 3.32
C LEU A 196 0.66 6.62 3.86
N GLY A 197 0.53 5.42 3.30
CA GLY A 197 1.33 4.25 3.64
C GLY A 197 0.47 3.00 3.79
N ASP A 198 1.00 2.04 4.53
CA ASP A 198 0.48 0.68 4.57
C ASP A 198 -0.06 0.35 5.96
N VAL A 199 -1.26 -0.24 6.04
CA VAL A 199 -1.84 -0.82 7.25
C VAL A 199 -1.90 -2.34 7.07
N VAL A 200 -1.34 -3.09 7.99
CA VAL A 200 -1.37 -4.56 7.98
C VAL A 200 -2.15 -5.03 9.20
N LEU A 201 -3.19 -5.83 8.99
CA LEU A 201 -4.09 -6.35 10.01
C LEU A 201 -3.96 -7.88 10.10
N SER A 202 -3.91 -8.42 11.32
CA SER A 202 -4.18 -9.86 11.52
C SER A 202 -5.68 -10.09 11.67
N TYR A 203 -6.24 -10.91 10.77
CA TYR A 203 -7.63 -11.35 10.90
C TYR A 203 -7.84 -12.22 12.14
N GLU A 204 -6.86 -13.05 12.49
CA GLU A 204 -6.95 -13.97 13.64
C GLU A 204 -6.98 -13.19 14.96
N ARG A 205 -6.14 -12.15 15.12
CA ARG A 205 -6.22 -11.25 16.27
C ARG A 205 -7.50 -10.46 16.30
N ALA A 206 -7.95 -9.94 15.16
CA ALA A 206 -9.24 -9.25 15.09
C ALA A 206 -10.38 -10.18 15.54
N ALA A 207 -10.35 -11.47 15.16
CA ALA A 207 -11.34 -12.44 15.57
C ALA A 207 -11.28 -12.77 17.07
N GLU A 208 -10.08 -12.96 17.62
CA GLU A 208 -9.86 -13.14 19.07
C GLU A 208 -10.37 -11.94 19.87
N GLN A 209 -9.97 -10.72 19.49
CA GLN A 209 -10.37 -9.48 20.16
C GLN A 209 -11.88 -9.26 20.06
N ALA A 210 -12.48 -9.48 18.89
CA ALA A 210 -13.92 -9.38 18.70
C ALA A 210 -14.70 -10.34 19.62
N ALA A 211 -14.20 -11.58 19.79
CA ALA A 211 -14.80 -12.55 20.70
C ALA A 211 -14.69 -12.11 22.16
N ASP A 212 -13.53 -11.61 22.58
CA ASP A 212 -13.29 -11.11 23.95
C ASP A 212 -14.15 -9.88 24.28
N GLN A 213 -14.35 -9.00 23.30
CA GLN A 213 -15.14 -7.76 23.45
C GLN A 213 -16.63 -7.95 23.15
N GLY A 214 -17.05 -9.12 22.66
CA GLY A 214 -18.45 -9.47 22.42
C GLY A 214 -19.09 -8.74 21.25
N HIS A 215 -18.36 -8.45 20.18
CA HIS A 215 -18.87 -7.80 18.96
C HIS A 215 -18.39 -8.53 17.69
N PRO A 216 -18.94 -8.25 16.49
CA PRO A 216 -18.53 -8.98 15.29
C PRO A 216 -17.10 -8.63 14.86
N VAL A 217 -16.44 -9.56 14.15
CA VAL A 217 -15.08 -9.38 13.61
C VAL A 217 -15.01 -8.19 12.67
N SER A 218 -16.05 -7.94 11.88
CA SER A 218 -16.13 -6.76 11.01
C SER A 218 -15.95 -5.44 11.76
N ARG A 219 -16.54 -5.33 12.97
CA ARG A 219 -16.37 -4.14 13.82
C ARG A 219 -14.95 -4.02 14.34
N GLU A 220 -14.29 -5.13 14.65
CA GLU A 220 -12.89 -5.08 15.09
C GLU A 220 -11.96 -4.68 13.95
N LEU A 221 -12.18 -5.20 12.74
CA LEU A 221 -11.45 -4.78 11.54
C LEU A 221 -11.64 -3.29 11.26
N ASP A 222 -12.86 -2.76 11.42
CA ASP A 222 -13.14 -1.32 11.30
C ASP A 222 -12.29 -0.51 12.30
N LEU A 223 -12.26 -0.92 13.57
CA LEU A 223 -11.51 -0.25 14.63
C LEU A 223 -9.99 -0.32 14.39
N LEU A 224 -9.47 -1.49 14.04
CA LEU A 224 -8.05 -1.70 13.77
C LEU A 224 -7.59 -0.92 12.53
N LEU A 225 -8.40 -0.87 11.47
CA LEU A 225 -8.11 -0.06 10.31
C LEU A 225 -8.09 1.43 10.66
N ALA A 226 -9.11 1.92 11.36
CA ALA A 226 -9.15 3.32 11.80
C ALA A 226 -7.94 3.68 12.66
N HIS A 227 -7.55 2.79 13.58
CA HIS A 227 -6.34 2.93 14.39
C HIS A 227 -5.07 2.97 13.54
N GLY A 228 -4.90 2.04 12.60
CA GLY A 228 -3.77 2.01 11.67
C GLY A 228 -3.65 3.29 10.84
N VAL A 229 -4.76 3.78 10.28
CA VAL A 229 -4.80 5.05 9.52
C VAL A 229 -4.41 6.25 10.38
N LEU A 230 -4.86 6.30 11.65
CA LEU A 230 -4.46 7.35 12.57
C LEU A 230 -2.95 7.33 12.85
N HIS A 231 -2.32 6.16 12.94
CA HIS A 231 -0.86 6.09 13.02
C HIS A 231 -0.17 6.59 11.75
N LEU A 232 -0.70 6.30 10.56
CA LEU A 232 -0.18 6.85 9.31
C LEU A 232 -0.28 8.38 9.25
N LEU A 233 -1.28 8.97 9.90
CA LEU A 233 -1.45 10.42 10.05
C LEU A 233 -0.54 11.04 11.13
N GLY A 234 0.24 10.23 11.85
CA GLY A 234 1.18 10.68 12.87
C GLY A 234 0.60 10.79 14.29
N TYR A 235 -0.59 10.24 14.54
CA TYR A 235 -1.07 10.08 15.91
C TYR A 235 -0.27 8.98 16.63
N THR A 236 0.00 9.20 17.92
CA THR A 236 0.67 8.26 18.80
C THR A 236 -0.30 7.79 19.89
N ASP A 237 0.04 6.69 20.56
CA ASP A 237 -0.69 6.14 21.71
C ASP A 237 0.27 5.82 22.88
N ASP A 238 1.41 6.52 22.92
CA ASP A 238 2.49 6.31 23.90
C ASP A 238 2.05 6.64 25.33
N THR A 239 1.10 7.58 25.48
CA THR A 239 0.53 7.96 26.78
C THR A 239 -0.95 7.57 26.89
N PRO A 240 -1.50 7.38 28.12
CA PRO A 240 -2.92 7.08 28.30
C PRO A 240 -3.86 8.15 27.73
N ALA A 241 -3.46 9.42 27.74
CA ALA A 241 -4.25 10.52 27.20
C ALA A 241 -4.29 10.48 25.66
N GLU A 242 -3.14 10.24 25.02
CA GLU A 242 -3.05 10.05 23.57
C GLU A 242 -3.84 8.82 23.13
N LYS A 243 -3.69 7.69 23.84
CA LYS A 243 -4.45 6.47 23.58
C LYS A 243 -5.97 6.70 23.66
N ALA A 244 -6.45 7.39 24.69
CA ALA A 244 -7.88 7.69 24.81
C ALA A 244 -8.38 8.62 23.70
N ALA A 245 -7.58 9.61 23.32
CA ALA A 245 -7.90 10.54 22.23
C ALA A 245 -7.90 9.87 20.85
N MET A 246 -7.02 8.89 20.65
CA MET A 246 -6.92 8.10 19.42
C MET A 246 -8.07 7.09 19.33
N LEU A 247 -8.41 6.41 20.44
CA LEU A 247 -9.57 5.52 20.52
C LEU A 247 -10.87 6.26 20.16
N ALA A 248 -11.12 7.40 20.79
CA ALA A 248 -12.32 8.21 20.51
C ALA A 248 -12.42 8.66 19.04
N ARG A 249 -11.27 8.94 18.39
CA ARG A 249 -11.22 9.25 16.96
C ARG A 249 -11.52 8.03 16.10
N GLY A 250 -10.95 6.88 16.46
CA GLY A 250 -11.21 5.61 15.79
C GLY A 250 -12.70 5.27 15.82
N GLU A 251 -13.31 5.31 17.00
CA GLU A 251 -14.76 5.07 17.17
C GLU A 251 -15.59 6.05 16.33
N ALA A 252 -15.29 7.35 16.38
CA ALA A 252 -16.00 8.34 15.58
C ALA A 252 -15.87 8.10 14.06
N ALA A 253 -14.73 7.60 13.58
CA ALA A 253 -14.55 7.24 12.17
C ALA A 253 -15.41 6.03 11.78
N VAL A 254 -15.47 5.01 12.64
CA VAL A 254 -16.32 3.83 12.42
C VAL A 254 -17.80 4.23 12.40
N GLU A 255 -18.26 5.02 13.36
CA GLU A 255 -19.65 5.52 13.40
C GLU A 255 -19.98 6.39 12.18
N ALA A 256 -19.06 7.23 11.72
CA ALA A 256 -19.28 8.06 10.54
C ALA A 256 -19.36 7.26 9.24
N ALA A 257 -18.78 6.06 9.19
CA ALA A 257 -18.86 5.14 8.06
C ALA A 257 -20.18 4.35 8.00
N ASP A 258 -20.99 4.36 9.07
CA ASP A 258 -22.35 3.80 9.09
C ASP A 258 -23.40 4.71 8.41
N LEU A 259 -23.07 5.97 8.11
CA LEU A 259 -23.99 7.05 7.70
C LEU A 259 -23.85 7.46 6.24
#